data_AF-A0A7X7ZQL5-F1
#
_entry.id   AF-A0A7X7ZQL5-F1
#
_cell.length_a   1.000
_cell.length_b   1.000
_cell.length_c   1.000
_cell.angle_alpha   90.00
_cell.angle_beta   90.00
_cell.angle_gamma   90.00
#
_symmetry.space_group_name_H-M   'P 1'
#
loop_
_entity.id
_entity.type
_entity.pdbx_description
1 polymer ?
#
loop_
_entity_poly.entity_id
_entity_poly.type
_entity_poly.pdbx_seq_one_letter_code
_entity_poly.pdbx_strand_id
1 'polypeptide(L)'
;GAEVVQAYVEPPVGGPYRPRRILAGFERIFLVAGESQEVRISLDPRAFQVWDGSWKQVAGDYVIAVGASVQDIRLRTSVHLGGEALSAPSWQAGSWYEQPHGLPSQRDFELMLGHKIVEHVPSKGSYNEESTLLDLSGTSRLARLVVGVMTGAIVRHGGGDPDDPNCHMAIASSVDNALFGLVNISGGAFPEAVMKLLLRIAN
;
A
#
# COMPACT_ATOMS: atom_id res chain seq x y z
N GLY A 1 -4.86 35.67 7.49
CA GLY A 1 -4.74 34.53 6.56
C GLY A 1 -5.24 33.27 7.23
N ALA A 2 -5.04 32.10 6.62
CA ALA A 2 -5.30 30.82 7.28
C ALA A 2 -3.99 30.22 7.79
N GLU A 3 -4.03 29.61 8.96
CA GLU A 3 -2.93 28.85 9.55
C GLU A 3 -3.42 27.41 9.81
N VAL A 4 -2.57 26.42 9.57
CA VAL A 4 -2.85 25.01 9.90
C VAL A 4 -1.89 24.57 11.00
N VAL A 5 -2.42 24.42 12.21
CA VAL A 5 -1.67 23.95 13.37
C VAL A 5 -1.70 22.42 13.37
N GLN A 6 -0.54 21.79 13.44
CA GLN A 6 -0.39 20.33 13.37
C GLN A 6 0.20 19.80 14.67
N ALA A 7 -0.42 18.76 15.23
CA ALA A 7 0.04 18.05 16.43
C ALA A 7 0.54 16.66 16.06
N TYR A 8 1.75 16.34 16.49
CA TYR A 8 2.42 15.07 16.26
C TYR A 8 2.73 14.37 17.57
N VAL A 9 2.76 13.04 17.51
CA VAL A 9 3.23 12.17 18.59
C VAL A 9 4.58 11.58 18.16
N GLU A 10 5.62 11.79 18.97
CA GLU A 10 6.90 11.06 18.89
C GLU A 10 6.85 9.92 19.94
N PRO A 11 6.90 8.64 19.53
CA PRO A 11 6.82 7.50 20.45
C PRO A 11 8.11 7.34 21.28
N PRO A 12 8.06 6.57 22.39
CA PRO A 12 9.25 6.21 23.15
C PRO A 12 10.28 5.48 22.29
N VAL A 13 11.55 5.63 22.62
CA VAL A 13 12.66 4.96 21.92
C VAL A 13 12.66 3.47 22.26
N GLY A 14 12.73 2.63 21.23
CA GLY A 14 12.80 1.17 21.36
C GLY A 14 11.48 0.45 21.06
N GLY A 15 11.52 -0.88 21.11
CA GLY A 15 10.38 -1.74 20.77
C GLY A 15 10.15 -1.89 19.25
N PRO A 16 8.91 -2.25 18.85
CA PRO A 16 8.55 -2.34 17.43
C PRO A 16 8.81 -1.03 16.68
N TYR A 17 9.34 -1.13 15.46
CA TYR A 17 9.61 0.02 14.60
C TYR A 17 8.35 0.86 14.39
N ARG A 18 8.52 2.18 14.47
CA ARG A 18 7.48 3.18 14.27
C ARG A 18 8.06 4.42 13.60
N PRO A 19 7.24 5.18 12.86
CA PRO A 19 7.63 6.51 12.42
C PRO A 19 8.07 7.38 13.61
N ARG A 20 9.12 8.17 13.41
CA ARG A 20 9.61 9.14 14.41
C ARG A 20 8.52 10.14 14.85
N ARG A 21 7.61 10.50 13.94
CA ARG A 21 6.48 11.40 14.17
C ARG A 21 5.25 10.83 13.49
N ILE A 22 4.15 10.82 14.22
CA ILE A 22 2.82 10.45 13.71
C ILE A 22 1.94 11.68 13.84
N LEU A 23 1.29 12.11 12.75
CA LEU A 23 0.30 13.20 12.82
C LEU A 23 -0.91 12.69 13.62
N ALA A 24 -1.15 13.29 14.78
CA ALA A 24 -2.18 12.86 15.73
C ALA A 24 -3.42 13.78 15.69
N GLY A 25 -3.30 14.96 15.08
CA GLY A 25 -4.40 15.89 14.86
C GLY A 25 -3.91 17.16 14.18
N PHE A 26 -4.84 17.92 13.60
CA PHE A 26 -4.56 19.23 13.04
C PHE A 26 -5.82 20.09 13.13
N GLU A 27 -5.64 21.41 13.16
CA GLU A 27 -6.74 22.37 13.13
C GLU A 27 -6.39 23.51 12.17
N ARG A 28 -7.35 23.91 11.34
CA ARG A 28 -7.18 25.05 10.44
C ARG A 28 -7.96 26.23 10.98
N ILE A 29 -7.26 27.32 11.26
CA ILE A 29 -7.85 28.57 11.77
C ILE A 29 -7.68 29.70 10.76
N PHE A 30 -8.56 30.70 10.86
CA PHE A 30 -8.45 31.95 10.12
C PHE A 30 -8.23 33.09 11.10
N LEU A 31 -7.23 33.91 10.83
CA LEU A 31 -6.86 35.05 11.67
C LEU A 31 -6.78 36.32 10.82
N VAL A 32 -7.28 37.43 11.35
CA VAL A 32 -6.94 38.76 10.80
C VAL A 32 -5.57 39.22 11.30
N ALA A 33 -5.05 40.29 10.71
CA ALA A 33 -3.74 40.82 11.10
C ALA A 33 -3.76 41.27 12.58
N GLY A 34 -2.83 40.75 13.38
CA GLY A 34 -2.72 41.03 14.82
C GLY A 34 -3.64 40.21 15.72
N GLU A 35 -4.51 39.36 15.16
CA GLU A 35 -5.37 38.47 15.94
C GLU A 35 -4.59 37.27 16.49
N SER A 36 -5.03 36.75 17.64
CA SER A 36 -4.54 35.50 18.23
C SER A 36 -5.71 34.68 18.72
N GLN A 37 -5.64 33.35 18.54
CA GLN A 37 -6.70 32.42 18.93
C GLN A 37 -6.11 31.23 19.68
N GLU A 38 -6.82 30.78 20.72
CA GLU A 38 -6.52 29.51 21.40
C GLU A 38 -7.08 28.35 20.57
N VAL A 39 -6.23 27.35 20.31
CA VAL A 39 -6.59 26.15 19.54
C VAL A 39 -6.54 24.93 20.46
N ARG A 40 -7.58 24.08 20.39
CA ARG A 40 -7.63 22.80 21.09
C ARG A 40 -7.66 21.68 20.07
N ILE A 41 -6.64 20.82 20.09
CA ILE A 41 -6.53 19.67 19.20
C ILE A 41 -6.70 18.41 20.05
N SER A 42 -7.74 17.63 19.76
CA SER A 42 -7.89 16.29 20.32
C SER A 42 -6.94 15.34 19.59
N LEU A 43 -6.11 14.62 20.33
CA LEU A 43 -5.15 13.67 19.75
C LEU A 43 -5.84 12.32 19.55
N ASP A 44 -5.69 11.74 18.36
CA ASP A 44 -6.19 10.39 18.07
C ASP A 44 -5.47 9.36 18.97
N PRO A 45 -6.20 8.56 19.77
CA PRO A 45 -5.62 7.47 20.56
C PRO A 45 -4.78 6.49 19.73
N ARG A 46 -5.09 6.31 18.44
CA ARG A 46 -4.33 5.47 17.52
C ARG A 46 -2.88 5.91 17.38
N ALA A 47 -2.58 7.20 17.54
CA ALA A 47 -1.22 7.72 17.47
C ALA A 47 -0.31 7.20 18.61
N PHE A 48 -0.91 6.64 19.66
CA PHE A 48 -0.20 6.03 20.80
C PHE A 48 -0.16 4.50 20.74
N GLN A 49 -0.85 3.90 19.78
CA GLN A 49 -1.02 2.46 19.67
C GLN A 49 -0.21 1.86 18.51
N VAL A 50 0.11 0.57 18.63
CA VAL A 50 0.65 -0.24 17.54
C VAL A 50 -0.26 -1.42 17.24
N TRP A 51 -0.21 -1.90 16.01
CA TRP A 51 -0.91 -3.11 15.61
C TRP A 51 -0.01 -4.34 15.77
N ASP A 52 -0.44 -5.29 16.60
CA ASP A 52 0.20 -6.59 16.81
C ASP A 52 -0.89 -7.64 17.06
N GLY A 53 -1.58 -8.03 15.98
CA GLY A 53 -2.81 -8.85 16.00
C GLY A 53 -4.05 -8.12 16.54
N SER A 54 -3.85 -7.13 17.40
CA SER A 54 -4.82 -6.16 17.88
C SER A 54 -4.14 -4.82 18.12
N TRP A 55 -4.93 -3.79 18.40
CA TRP A 55 -4.38 -2.49 18.78
C TRP A 55 -3.93 -2.50 20.23
N LYS A 56 -2.65 -2.17 20.45
CA LYS A 56 -2.02 -2.17 21.77
C LYS A 56 -1.42 -0.81 22.08
N GLN A 57 -1.75 -0.26 23.24
CA GLN A 57 -1.11 0.95 23.74
C GLN A 57 0.25 0.58 24.34
N VAL A 58 1.29 1.28 23.92
CA VAL A 58 2.65 1.00 24.40
C VAL A 58 2.95 1.88 25.60
N ALA A 59 3.52 1.30 26.65
CA ALA A 59 3.98 2.07 27.79
C ALA A 59 5.23 2.90 27.43
N GLY A 60 5.31 4.13 27.94
CA GLY A 60 6.52 4.93 27.87
C GLY A 60 6.28 6.44 27.79
N ASP A 61 7.38 7.17 27.58
CA ASP A 61 7.37 8.61 27.44
C ASP A 61 7.19 9.00 25.97
N TYR A 62 6.08 9.67 25.69
CA TYR A 62 5.76 10.21 24.38
C TYR A 62 6.02 11.72 24.36
N VAL A 63 6.51 12.24 23.24
CA VAL A 63 6.60 13.69 23.03
C VAL A 63 5.44 14.12 22.15
N ILE A 64 4.64 15.06 22.64
CA ILE A 64 3.66 15.78 21.84
C ILE A 64 4.35 17.01 21.26
N ALA A 65 4.45 17.06 19.94
CA ALA A 65 5.10 18.14 19.20
C ALA A 65 4.06 18.91 18.39
N VAL A 66 4.03 20.24 18.50
CA VAL A 66 3.09 21.10 17.75
C VAL A 66 3.87 22.07 16.86
N GLY A 67 3.42 22.21 15.62
CA GLY A 67 4.12 22.99 14.61
C GLY A 67 3.25 23.38 13.42
N ALA A 68 3.82 24.18 12.52
CA ALA A 68 3.18 24.52 11.24
C ALA A 68 3.43 23.45 10.16
N SER A 69 4.44 22.61 10.37
CA SER A 69 4.72 21.42 9.56
C SER A 69 5.58 20.42 10.34
N VAL A 70 5.78 19.23 9.78
CA VAL A 70 6.63 18.19 10.41
C VAL A 70 8.10 18.64 10.53
N GLN A 71 8.51 19.65 9.76
CA GLN A 71 9.85 20.26 9.77
C GLN A 71 9.92 21.53 10.62
N ASP A 72 8.79 22.21 10.89
CA ASP A 72 8.69 23.45 11.69
C ASP A 72 7.90 23.17 12.98
N ILE A 73 8.59 22.61 13.97
CA ILE A 73 8.05 22.32 15.31
C ILE A 73 8.38 23.46 16.26
N ARG A 74 7.35 24.02 16.90
CA ARG A 74 7.47 25.22 17.74
C ARG A 74 7.21 24.94 19.22
N LEU A 75 6.40 23.92 19.53
CA LEU A 75 6.11 23.50 20.90
C LEU A 75 6.37 22.01 21.07
N ARG A 76 6.84 21.63 22.26
CA ARG A 76 7.05 20.25 22.67
C ARG A 76 6.61 20.09 24.11
N THR A 77 5.94 18.98 24.43
CA THR A 77 5.70 18.54 25.80
C THR A 77 5.81 17.03 25.88
N SER A 78 6.13 16.50 27.05
CA SER A 78 6.24 15.05 27.26
C SER A 78 5.05 14.56 28.08
N VAL A 79 4.53 13.38 27.72
CA VAL A 79 3.48 12.68 28.47
C VAL A 79 3.90 11.24 28.70
N HIS A 80 3.82 10.81 29.95
CA HIS A 80 4.03 9.41 30.30
C HIS A 80 2.70 8.66 30.18
N LEU A 81 2.68 7.58 29.41
CA LEU A 81 1.52 6.71 29.28
C LEU A 81 1.84 5.31 29.80
N GLY A 82 0.94 4.77 30.61
CA GLY A 82 0.92 3.34 30.92
C GLY A 82 0.47 2.53 29.70
N GLY A 83 0.73 1.22 29.71
CA GLY A 83 0.38 0.33 28.60
C GLY A 83 1.16 -0.97 28.65
N GLU A 84 1.26 -1.64 27.51
CA GLU A 84 2.02 -2.87 27.36
C GLU A 84 3.50 -2.58 27.06
N ALA A 85 4.39 -3.36 27.67
CA ALA A 85 5.81 -3.37 27.34
C ALA A 85 6.04 -4.27 26.13
N LEU A 86 5.91 -3.72 24.92
CA LEU A 86 6.16 -4.45 23.68
C LEU A 86 7.65 -4.42 23.32
N SER A 87 8.23 -5.60 23.16
CA SER A 87 9.59 -5.76 22.64
C SER A 87 9.58 -5.73 21.11
N ALA A 88 10.71 -5.34 20.52
CA ALA A 88 10.90 -5.46 19.08
C ALA A 88 10.80 -6.93 18.67
N PRO A 89 10.12 -7.25 17.55
CA PRO A 89 10.16 -8.61 17.00
C PRO A 89 11.61 -9.04 16.72
N SER A 90 11.90 -10.33 16.89
CA SER A 90 13.26 -10.86 16.71
C SER A 90 13.82 -10.67 15.30
N TRP A 91 12.95 -10.62 14.28
CA TRP A 91 13.32 -10.36 12.89
C TRP A 91 13.67 -8.89 12.62
N GLN A 92 13.28 -7.96 13.49
CA GLN A 92 13.46 -6.53 13.26
C GLN A 92 14.94 -6.14 13.34
N ALA A 93 15.66 -6.67 14.33
CA ALA A 93 17.05 -6.32 14.58
C ALA A 93 17.93 -6.64 13.37
N GLY A 94 18.63 -5.63 12.85
CA GLY A 94 19.49 -5.73 11.68
C GLY A 94 18.75 -5.84 10.33
N SER A 95 17.42 -5.72 10.32
CA SER A 95 16.62 -5.68 9.09
C SER A 95 16.48 -4.25 8.56
N TRP A 96 16.09 -4.14 7.29
CA TRP A 96 15.69 -2.84 6.71
C TRP A 96 14.61 -2.11 7.53
N TYR A 97 13.69 -2.84 8.18
CA TYR A 97 12.59 -2.24 8.95
C TYR A 97 13.03 -1.61 10.27
N GLU A 98 14.23 -1.89 10.77
CA GLU A 98 14.76 -1.16 11.93
C GLU A 98 15.17 0.27 11.56
N GLN A 99 15.77 0.44 10.38
CA GLN A 99 16.23 1.73 9.86
C GLN A 99 15.95 1.82 8.34
N PRO A 100 14.70 2.13 7.95
CA PRO A 100 14.32 2.17 6.54
C PRO A 100 15.16 3.14 5.72
N HIS A 101 15.88 2.61 4.74
CA HIS A 101 16.68 3.40 3.81
C HIS A 101 16.74 2.73 2.44
N GLY A 102 16.36 3.45 1.39
CA GLY A 102 16.27 2.89 0.04
C GLY A 102 15.16 1.84 -0.10
N LEU A 103 15.30 0.93 -1.07
CA LEU A 103 14.35 -0.17 -1.28
C LEU A 103 14.67 -1.36 -0.35
N PRO A 104 13.67 -1.98 0.29
CA PRO A 104 13.90 -3.21 1.05
C PRO A 104 14.28 -4.36 0.10
N SER A 105 15.13 -5.28 0.58
CA SER A 105 15.40 -6.52 -0.18
C SER A 105 14.29 -7.55 0.04
N GLN A 106 14.16 -8.51 -0.88
CA GLN A 106 13.27 -9.66 -0.67
C GLN A 106 13.58 -10.39 0.64
N ARG A 107 14.87 -10.49 1.01
CA ARG A 107 15.29 -11.13 2.26
C ARG A 107 14.76 -10.39 3.48
N ASP A 108 14.78 -9.06 3.50
CA ASP A 108 14.23 -8.27 4.61
C ASP A 108 12.74 -8.51 4.78
N PHE A 109 12.02 -8.61 3.65
CA PHE A 109 10.59 -8.89 3.65
C PHE A 109 10.28 -10.32 4.12
N GLU A 110 11.05 -11.32 3.68
CA GLU A 110 10.93 -12.71 4.15
C GLU A 110 11.25 -12.88 5.64
N LEU A 111 12.22 -12.12 6.16
CA LEU A 111 12.51 -12.06 7.60
C LEU A 111 11.29 -11.55 8.38
N MET A 112 10.65 -10.47 7.89
CA MET A 112 9.43 -9.92 8.49
C MET A 112 8.26 -10.92 8.45
N LEU A 113 8.06 -11.61 7.32
CA LEU A 113 6.99 -12.60 7.15
C LEU A 113 7.21 -13.87 7.98
N GLY A 114 8.45 -14.18 8.33
CA GLY A 114 8.82 -15.42 9.00
C GLY A 114 8.80 -16.65 8.08
N HIS A 115 8.61 -16.45 6.77
CA HIS A 115 8.69 -17.51 5.76
C HIS A 115 9.23 -16.96 4.44
N LYS A 116 9.75 -17.86 3.60
CA LYS A 116 10.17 -17.50 2.24
C LYS A 116 8.97 -17.24 1.36
N ILE A 117 9.12 -16.32 0.42
CA ILE A 117 8.12 -16.14 -0.63
C ILE A 117 8.48 -17.11 -1.74
N VAL A 118 7.61 -18.08 -1.94
CA VAL A 118 7.69 -18.95 -3.11
C VAL A 118 6.82 -18.28 -4.16
N GLU A 119 7.46 -17.59 -5.10
CA GLU A 119 6.76 -17.06 -6.26
C GLU A 119 6.16 -18.23 -7.05
N HIS A 120 4.84 -18.24 -7.16
CA HIS A 120 4.18 -19.20 -8.03
C HIS A 120 4.33 -18.72 -9.46
N VAL A 121 5.29 -19.27 -10.20
CA VAL A 121 5.42 -19.03 -11.64
C VAL A 121 4.45 -19.99 -12.34
N PRO A 122 3.37 -19.49 -12.97
CA PRO A 122 2.43 -20.36 -13.67
C PRO A 122 3.17 -21.14 -14.76
N SER A 123 2.92 -22.44 -14.80
CA SER A 123 3.53 -23.34 -15.78
C SER A 123 2.44 -24.05 -16.56
N LYS A 124 2.80 -24.60 -17.72
CA LYS A 124 1.84 -25.33 -18.54
C LYS A 124 1.20 -26.45 -17.73
N GLY A 125 -0.12 -26.47 -17.64
CA GLY A 125 -0.87 -27.45 -16.82
C GLY A 125 -1.27 -26.98 -15.42
N SER A 126 -0.78 -25.83 -14.95
CA SER A 126 -1.13 -25.27 -13.63
C SER A 126 -2.13 -24.12 -13.68
N TYR A 127 -2.69 -23.81 -14.85
CA TYR A 127 -3.57 -22.65 -15.03
C TYR A 127 -4.96 -22.91 -14.47
N ASN A 128 -5.52 -21.92 -13.79
CA ASN A 128 -6.87 -21.91 -13.25
C ASN A 128 -7.56 -20.57 -13.52
N GLU A 129 -8.78 -20.38 -13.02
CA GLU A 129 -9.54 -19.15 -13.27
C GLU A 129 -8.92 -17.88 -12.66
N GLU A 130 -8.00 -18.04 -11.69
CA GLU A 130 -7.24 -16.95 -11.07
C GLU A 130 -6.00 -16.56 -11.88
N SER A 131 -5.57 -17.38 -12.84
CA SER A 131 -4.50 -17.04 -13.78
C SER A 131 -4.91 -15.90 -14.71
N THR A 132 -3.94 -15.14 -15.21
CA THR A 132 -4.16 -14.01 -16.13
C THR A 132 -4.00 -14.42 -17.60
N LEU A 133 -4.47 -13.59 -18.54
CA LEU A 133 -4.19 -13.83 -19.96
C LEU A 133 -2.69 -13.76 -20.27
N LEU A 134 -1.95 -12.91 -19.54
CA LEU A 134 -0.49 -12.83 -19.65
C LEU A 134 0.18 -14.13 -19.20
N ASP A 135 -0.25 -14.73 -18.08
CA ASP A 135 0.27 -16.02 -17.60
C ASP A 135 0.13 -17.12 -18.65
N LEU A 136 -1.06 -17.20 -19.27
CA LEU A 136 -1.33 -18.18 -20.32
C LEU A 136 -0.56 -17.88 -21.61
N SER A 137 -0.33 -16.59 -21.93
CA SER A 137 0.32 -16.17 -23.17
C SER A 137 1.76 -16.71 -23.31
N GLY A 138 2.44 -16.93 -22.17
CA GLY A 138 3.79 -17.49 -22.12
C GLY A 138 3.89 -18.89 -22.74
N THR A 139 2.83 -19.71 -22.62
CA THR A 139 2.83 -21.10 -23.09
C THR A 139 1.80 -21.41 -24.17
N SER A 140 0.70 -20.65 -24.25
CA SER A 140 -0.40 -20.86 -25.18
C SER A 140 -0.40 -19.85 -26.33
N ARG A 141 -0.33 -20.35 -27.56
CA ARG A 141 -0.42 -19.51 -28.78
C ARG A 141 -1.80 -18.85 -28.91
N LEU A 142 -2.86 -19.53 -28.47
CA LEU A 142 -4.22 -18.98 -28.51
C LEU A 142 -4.36 -17.82 -27.53
N ALA A 143 -3.83 -17.94 -26.31
CA ALA A 143 -3.83 -16.84 -25.35
C ALA A 143 -3.04 -15.64 -25.86
N ARG A 144 -1.87 -15.85 -26.48
CA ARG A 144 -1.11 -14.79 -27.17
C ARG A 144 -1.92 -14.05 -28.23
N LEU A 145 -2.68 -14.79 -29.03
CA LEU A 145 -3.57 -14.20 -30.04
C LEU A 145 -4.65 -13.33 -29.37
N VAL A 146 -5.30 -13.85 -28.33
CA VAL A 146 -6.35 -13.12 -27.59
C VAL A 146 -5.80 -11.83 -26.96
N VAL A 147 -4.63 -11.89 -26.32
CA VAL A 147 -3.91 -10.71 -25.79
C VAL A 147 -3.70 -9.69 -26.91
N GLY A 148 -3.16 -10.10 -28.06
CA GLY A 148 -2.92 -9.20 -29.19
C GLY A 148 -4.20 -8.54 -29.72
N VAL A 149 -5.30 -9.28 -29.82
CA VAL A 149 -6.61 -8.74 -30.24
C VAL A 149 -7.13 -7.72 -29.23
N MET A 150 -7.06 -8.03 -27.94
CA MET A 150 -7.53 -7.13 -26.87
C MET A 150 -6.68 -5.86 -26.79
N THR A 151 -5.35 -6.00 -26.76
CA THR A 151 -4.42 -4.85 -26.80
C THR A 151 -4.70 -3.97 -28.02
N GLY A 152 -4.84 -4.56 -29.21
CA GLY A 152 -5.13 -3.80 -30.43
C GLY A 152 -6.48 -3.07 -30.39
N ALA A 153 -7.52 -3.67 -29.79
CA ALA A 153 -8.81 -3.02 -29.60
C ALA A 153 -8.71 -1.84 -28.61
N ILE A 154 -8.00 -2.02 -27.49
CA ILE A 154 -7.79 -0.96 -26.49
C ILE A 154 -7.02 0.22 -27.09
N VAL A 155 -5.93 -0.04 -27.82
CA VAL A 155 -5.16 1.00 -28.52
C VAL A 155 -6.05 1.76 -29.51
N ARG A 156 -6.84 1.05 -30.32
CA ARG A 156 -7.74 1.69 -31.29
C ARG A 156 -8.81 2.57 -30.63
N HIS A 157 -9.39 2.11 -29.52
CA HIS A 157 -10.39 2.89 -28.78
C HIS A 157 -9.78 4.04 -27.96
N GLY A 158 -8.53 3.87 -27.51
CA GLY A 158 -7.77 4.85 -26.72
C GLY A 158 -7.05 5.93 -27.53
N GLY A 159 -7.39 6.13 -28.81
CA GLY A 159 -6.79 7.19 -29.64
C GLY A 159 -5.60 6.76 -30.49
N GLY A 160 -5.24 5.48 -30.48
CA GLY A 160 -4.26 4.88 -31.39
C GLY A 160 -2.81 4.93 -30.93
N ASP A 161 -2.52 5.54 -29.78
CA ASP A 161 -1.19 5.61 -29.19
C ASP A 161 -1.03 4.55 -28.07
N PRO A 162 -0.21 3.51 -28.27
CA PRO A 162 0.05 2.49 -27.24
C PRO A 162 0.86 3.03 -26.05
N ASP A 163 1.61 4.11 -26.24
CA ASP A 163 2.50 4.69 -25.23
C ASP A 163 1.76 5.72 -24.35
N ASP A 164 0.49 6.04 -24.67
CA ASP A 164 -0.35 6.87 -23.81
C ASP A 164 -0.56 6.19 -22.44
N PRO A 165 -0.34 6.90 -21.31
CA PRO A 165 -0.47 6.30 -19.98
C PRO A 165 -1.83 5.68 -19.69
N ASN A 166 -2.93 6.24 -20.22
CA ASN A 166 -4.26 5.67 -20.02
C ASN A 166 -4.45 4.40 -20.86
N CYS A 167 -3.90 4.38 -22.08
CA CYS A 167 -3.88 3.18 -22.90
C CYS A 167 -3.07 2.06 -22.24
N HIS A 168 -1.88 2.39 -21.74
CA HIS A 168 -0.98 1.43 -21.09
C HIS A 168 -1.62 0.84 -19.82
N MET A 169 -2.28 1.68 -19.01
CA MET A 169 -3.06 1.25 -17.85
C MET A 169 -4.23 0.36 -18.27
N ALA A 170 -5.00 0.74 -19.30
CA ALA A 170 -6.14 -0.04 -19.77
C ALA A 170 -5.72 -1.42 -20.29
N ILE A 171 -4.58 -1.51 -20.98
CA ILE A 171 -4.00 -2.78 -21.42
C ILE A 171 -3.63 -3.63 -20.20
N ALA A 172 -2.82 -3.10 -19.28
CA ALA A 172 -2.36 -3.83 -18.10
C ALA A 172 -3.54 -4.35 -17.27
N SER A 173 -4.53 -3.49 -16.96
CA SER A 173 -5.73 -3.89 -16.23
C SER A 173 -6.65 -4.85 -16.97
N SER A 174 -6.48 -5.03 -18.28
CA SER A 174 -7.24 -6.00 -19.06
C SER A 174 -6.52 -7.34 -19.15
N VAL A 175 -5.26 -7.36 -19.59
CA VAL A 175 -4.57 -8.62 -19.88
C VAL A 175 -3.91 -9.26 -18.65
N ASP A 176 -3.67 -8.47 -17.61
CA ASP A 176 -3.09 -8.92 -16.33
C ASP A 176 -4.17 -9.08 -15.22
N ASN A 177 -5.44 -9.07 -15.61
CA ASN A 177 -6.53 -9.42 -14.70
C ASN A 177 -6.77 -10.93 -14.70
N ALA A 178 -7.23 -11.46 -13.56
CA ALA A 178 -7.66 -12.85 -13.46
C ALA A 178 -8.76 -13.14 -14.48
N LEU A 179 -8.72 -14.32 -15.10
CA LEU A 179 -9.66 -14.71 -16.15
C LEU A 179 -11.13 -14.64 -15.69
N PHE A 180 -11.44 -15.04 -14.46
CA PHE A 180 -12.80 -14.91 -13.92
C PHE A 180 -13.23 -13.43 -13.81
N GLY A 181 -12.29 -12.55 -13.45
CA GLY A 181 -12.49 -11.11 -13.38
C GLY A 181 -12.86 -10.54 -14.75
N LEU A 182 -12.15 -10.97 -15.80
CA LEU A 182 -12.43 -10.58 -17.19
C LEU A 182 -13.82 -10.98 -17.66
N VAL A 183 -14.28 -12.18 -17.31
CA VAL A 183 -15.66 -12.61 -17.64
C VAL A 183 -16.68 -11.63 -17.04
N ASN A 184 -16.46 -11.18 -15.81
CA ASN A 184 -17.38 -10.30 -15.10
C ASN A 184 -17.37 -8.84 -15.60
N ILE A 185 -16.21 -8.31 -16.01
CA ILE A 185 -16.08 -6.88 -16.36
C ILE A 185 -16.17 -6.60 -17.86
N SER A 186 -16.05 -7.62 -18.72
CA SER A 186 -16.02 -7.43 -20.18
C SER A 186 -17.37 -7.06 -20.81
N GLY A 187 -18.46 -7.01 -20.03
CA GLY A 187 -19.80 -6.76 -20.58
C GLY A 187 -20.24 -7.82 -21.59
N GLY A 188 -19.73 -9.05 -21.47
CA GLY A 188 -20.01 -10.17 -22.38
C GLY A 188 -19.08 -10.28 -23.58
N ALA A 189 -18.16 -9.33 -23.79
CA ALA A 189 -17.15 -9.41 -24.85
C ALA A 189 -16.13 -10.55 -24.62
N PHE A 190 -15.99 -11.01 -23.36
CA PHE A 190 -15.20 -12.17 -22.98
C PHE A 190 -16.09 -13.19 -22.22
N PRO A 191 -16.80 -14.07 -22.94
CA PRO A 191 -17.69 -15.05 -22.31
C PRO A 191 -16.95 -16.13 -21.52
N GLU A 192 -17.61 -16.70 -20.51
CA GLU A 192 -17.09 -17.83 -19.70
C GLU A 192 -16.65 -19.04 -20.56
N ALA A 193 -17.34 -19.28 -21.67
CA ALA A 193 -16.97 -20.34 -22.61
C ALA A 193 -15.58 -20.13 -23.23
N VAL A 194 -15.19 -18.88 -23.50
CA VAL A 194 -13.87 -18.53 -24.02
C VAL A 194 -12.80 -18.77 -22.95
N MET A 195 -13.06 -18.36 -21.70
CA MET A 195 -12.19 -18.66 -20.56
C MET A 195 -11.94 -20.16 -20.43
N LYS A 196 -13.00 -20.97 -20.36
CA LYS A 196 -12.90 -22.44 -20.21
C LYS A 196 -12.13 -23.08 -21.36
N LEU A 197 -12.29 -22.58 -22.59
CA LEU A 197 -11.54 -23.03 -23.75
C LEU A 197 -10.04 -22.70 -23.63
N LEU A 198 -9.70 -21.48 -23.21
CA LEU A 198 -8.32 -21.06 -23.02
C LEU A 198 -7.62 -21.91 -21.95
N LEU A 199 -8.28 -22.15 -20.81
CA LEU A 199 -7.75 -23.00 -19.74
C LEU A 199 -7.57 -24.46 -20.20
N ARG A 200 -8.53 -25.02 -20.94
CA ARG A 200 -8.42 -26.38 -21.49
C ARG A 200 -7.27 -26.54 -22.49
N ILE A 201 -6.93 -25.50 -23.23
CA ILE A 201 -5.83 -25.53 -24.22
C ILE A 201 -4.47 -25.25 -23.58
N ALA A 202 -4.45 -24.37 -22.58
CA ALA A 202 -3.22 -23.98 -21.89
C ALA A 202 -2.72 -25.07 -20.91
N ASN A 203 -3.64 -25.89 -20.39
CA ASN A 203 -3.31 -27.08 -19.60
C ASN A 203 -3.10 -28.31 -20.49
#